data_AF-A0A085A7T8-F1
#
_entry.id   AF-A0A085A7T8-F1
#
_cell.length_a   1.000
_cell.length_b   1.000
_cell.length_c   1.000
_cell.angle_alpha   90.00
_cell.angle_beta   90.00
_cell.angle_gamma   90.00
#
_symmetry.space_group_name_H-M   'P 1'
#
loop_
_entity.id
_entity.type
_entity.pdbx_description
1 polymer ?
#
loop_
_entity_poly.entity_id
_entity_poly.type
_entity_poly.pdbx_seq_one_letter_code
_entity_poly.pdbx_strand_id
1 'polypeptide(L)' 'MKTPLNMLHDIVAQISEGTTLLEMIYINTEEMNEETDCALTCIIRSFDKTSEIAYAYIEELAKNEKAAPSHRRKYN' A
#
# COMPACT_ATOMS: atom_id res chain seq x y z
N MET A 1 -5.47 -10.45 13.56
CA MET A 1 -5.01 -9.13 13.07
C MET A 1 -3.57 -9.27 12.63
N LYS A 2 -3.20 -8.70 11.48
CA LYS A 2 -1.78 -8.62 11.11
C LYS A 2 -1.06 -7.73 12.13
N THR A 3 0.22 -7.97 12.37
CA THR A 3 1.02 -7.01 13.15
C THR A 3 1.24 -5.75 12.33
N PRO A 4 1.46 -4.58 12.96
CA PRO A 4 1.79 -3.35 12.23
C PRO A 4 3.01 -3.53 11.29
N LEU A 5 4.00 -4.30 11.73
CA LEU A 5 5.18 -4.62 10.93
C LEU A 5 4.82 -5.41 9.66
N ASN A 6 3.96 -6.43 9.78
CA ASN A 6 3.54 -7.22 8.63
C ASN A 6 2.68 -6.39 7.66
N MET A 7 1.81 -5.52 8.17
CA MET A 7 1.05 -4.57 7.35
C MET A 7 1.96 -3.65 6.53
N LEU A 8 3.04 -3.13 7.13
CA LEU A 8 4.02 -2.31 6.42
C LEU A 8 4.78 -3.12 5.36
N HIS A 9 5.17 -4.36 5.67
CA HIS A 9 5.81 -5.23 4.70
C HIS A 9 4.91 -5.50 3.48
N ASP A 10 3.60 -5.69 3.68
CA ASP A 10 2.65 -5.88 2.58
C ASP A 10 2.57 -4.65 1.66
N ILE A 11 2.57 -3.44 2.23
CA ILE A 11 2.54 -2.20 1.46
C ILE A 11 3.85 -2.02 0.67
N VAL A 12 5.00 -2.24 1.31
CA VAL A 12 6.32 -2.13 0.65
C VAL A 12 6.43 -3.14 -0.50
N ALA A 13 5.95 -4.38 -0.30
CA ALA A 13 5.98 -5.41 -1.33
C ALA A 13 5.14 -5.00 -2.56
N GLN A 14 3.91 -4.53 -2.35
CA GLN A 14 3.03 -4.06 -3.43
C GLN A 14 3.61 -2.85 -4.17
N ILE A 15 4.18 -1.88 -3.43
CA ILE A 15 4.84 -0.72 -4.05
C ILE A 15 6.01 -1.19 -4.93
N SER A 16 6.85 -2.08 -4.41
CA SER A 16 8.03 -2.59 -5.13
C SER A 16 7.65 -3.36 -6.40
N GLU A 17 6.59 -4.17 -6.33
CA GLU A 17 6.03 -4.87 -7.49
C GLU A 17 5.48 -3.88 -8.53
N GLY A 18 4.70 -2.89 -8.10
CA GLY A 18 4.18 -1.84 -8.97
C GLY A 18 5.28 -1.03 -9.65
N THR A 19 6.35 -0.68 -8.91
CA THR A 19 7.53 0.01 -9.47
C THR A 19 8.24 -0.83 -10.51
N THR A 20 8.47 -2.11 -10.22
CA THR A 20 9.12 -3.04 -11.17
C THR A 20 8.32 -3.16 -12.47
N LEU A 21 6.99 -3.28 -12.38
CA LEU A 21 6.14 -3.36 -13.56
C LEU A 21 6.09 -2.02 -14.33
N LEU A 22 6.11 -0.88 -13.65
CA LEU A 22 6.23 0.43 -14.30
C LEU A 22 7.56 0.56 -15.06
N GLU A 23 8.68 0.12 -14.49
CA GLU A 23 9.98 0.08 -15.16
C GLU A 23 9.93 -0.80 -16.42
N MET A 24 9.29 -1.98 -16.34
CA MET A 24 9.11 -2.84 -17.50
C MET A 24 8.28 -2.16 -18.59
N ILE A 25 7.18 -1.48 -18.25
CA ILE A 25 6.38 -0.74 -19.23
C ILE A 25 7.23 0.34 -19.89
N TYR A 26 7.98 1.11 -19.10
CA TYR A 26 8.84 2.19 -19.61
C TYR A 26 9.92 1.68 -20.56
N ILE A 27 10.63 0.60 -20.21
CA ILE A 27 11.71 0.03 -21.03
C ILE A 27 11.20 -0.54 -22.36
N ASN A 28 9.98 -1.08 -22.37
CA ASN A 28 9.41 -1.74 -23.55
C ASN A 28 8.51 -0.81 -24.39
N THR A 29 8.37 0.46 -24.02
CA THR A 29 7.57 1.43 -24.77
C THR A 29 8.48 2.30 -25.64
N GLU A 30 8.41 2.13 -26.97
CA GLU A 30 9.08 3.03 -27.93
C GLU A 30 8.20 4.24 -28.28
N GLU A 31 6.89 4.04 -28.42
CA GLU A 31 5.88 5.07 -28.65
C GLU A 31 4.63 4.80 -27.81
N MET A 32 3.95 5.87 -27.36
CA MET A 32 2.73 5.74 -26.58
C MET A 32 1.58 5.25 -27.47
N ASN A 33 1.09 4.04 -27.20
CA ASN A 33 -0.02 3.41 -27.93
C ASN A 33 -1.10 2.90 -26.95
N GLU A 34 -2.17 2.30 -27.49
CA GLU A 34 -3.30 1.79 -26.69
C GLU A 34 -2.88 0.70 -25.68
N GLU A 35 -1.88 -0.11 -26.01
CA GLU A 35 -1.38 -1.17 -25.12
C GLU A 35 -0.62 -0.56 -23.93
N THR A 36 0.27 0.39 -24.19
CA THR A 36 0.97 1.15 -23.15
C THR A 36 -0.02 1.90 -22.25
N ASP A 37 -1.01 2.58 -22.83
CA ASP A 37 -2.03 3.32 -22.05
C ASP A 37 -2.85 2.38 -21.16
N CYS A 38 -3.25 1.22 -21.69
CA CYS A 38 -3.93 0.18 -20.92
C CYS A 38 -3.06 -0.34 -19.77
N ALA A 39 -1.77 -0.60 -20.02
CA ALA A 39 -0.83 -1.09 -19.01
C ALA A 39 -0.58 -0.04 -17.90
N LEU A 40 -0.39 1.23 -18.27
CA LEU A 40 -0.26 2.35 -17.32
C LEU A 40 -1.52 2.51 -16.48
N THR A 41 -2.70 2.43 -17.09
CA THR A 41 -3.97 2.53 -16.37
C THR A 41 -4.12 1.37 -15.37
N CYS A 42 -3.70 0.15 -15.73
CA CYS A 42 -3.66 -0.98 -14.80
C CYS A 42 -2.73 -0.72 -13.61
N ILE A 43 -1.54 -0.16 -13.86
CA ILE A 43 -0.58 0.22 -12.81
C ILE A 43 -1.16 1.27 -11.86
N ILE A 44 -1.77 2.33 -12.38
CA ILE A 44 -2.39 3.39 -11.59
C ILE A 44 -3.43 2.79 -10.64
N ARG A 45 -4.33 1.94 -11.17
CA ARG A 45 -5.34 1.26 -10.35
C ARG A 45 -4.74 0.35 -9.28
N SER A 46 -3.61 -0.29 -9.57
CA SER A 46 -2.89 -1.11 -8.60
C SER A 46 -2.36 -0.27 -7.43
N PHE A 47 -1.71 0.87 -7.72
CA PHE A 47 -1.23 1.77 -6.68
C PHE A 47 -2.35 2.44 -5.88
N ASP A 48 -3.46 2.80 -6.53
CA ASP A 48 -4.67 3.27 -5.84
C ASP A 48 -5.17 2.19 -4.87
N LYS A 49 -5.18 0.92 -5.30
CA LYS A 49 -5.58 -0.19 -4.45
C LYS A 49 -4.64 -0.38 -3.25
N THR A 50 -3.33 -0.26 -3.45
CA THR A 50 -2.35 -0.30 -2.35
C THR A 50 -2.60 0.83 -1.36
N SER A 51 -2.98 2.02 -1.84
CA SER A 51 -3.34 3.16 -0.98
C SER A 51 -4.59 2.88 -0.15
N GLU A 52 -5.64 2.31 -0.75
CA GLU A 52 -6.85 1.87 -0.03
C GLU A 52 -6.51 0.87 1.09
N ILE A 53 -5.64 -0.10 0.81
CA ILE A 53 -5.21 -1.10 1.79
C ILE A 53 -4.44 -0.42 2.94
N ALA A 54 -3.56 0.53 2.63
CA ALA A 54 -2.82 1.28 3.65
C ALA A 54 -3.78 2.05 4.57
N TYR A 55 -4.80 2.73 4.02
CA TYR A 55 -5.81 3.41 4.83
C TYR A 55 -6.61 2.44 5.71
N ALA A 56 -7.00 1.28 5.17
CA ALA A 56 -7.69 0.26 5.95
C ALA A 56 -6.84 -0.23 7.15
N TYR A 57 -5.53 -0.43 6.94
CA TYR A 57 -4.61 -0.76 8.02
C TYR A 57 -4.47 0.36 9.06
N ILE A 58 -4.40 1.62 8.63
CA ILE A 58 -4.38 2.78 9.54
C ILE A 58 -5.64 2.80 10.42
N GLU A 59 -6.82 2.60 9.84
CA GLU A 59 -8.07 2.55 10.60
C GLU A 59 -8.11 1.38 11.59
N GLU A 60 -7.63 0.20 11.19
CA GLU A 60 -7.54 -0.98 12.03
C GLU A 60 -6.64 -0.72 13.25
N LEU A 61 -5.47 -0.11 13.04
CA LEU A 61 -4.54 0.25 14.10
C LEU A 61 -5.10 1.34 15.03
N ALA A 62 -5.75 2.36 14.48
CA ALA A 62 -6.38 3.42 15.27
C ALA A 62 -7.53 2.91 16.14
N LYS A 63 -8.31 1.94 15.65
CA LYS A 63 -9.37 1.26 16.44
C LYS A 63 -8.75 0.46 17.59
N ASN A 64 -7.66 -0.25 17.34
CA ASN A 64 -6.96 -1.03 18.37
C ASN A 64 -6.32 -0.16 19.45
N GLU A 65 -5.75 0.98 19.08
CA GLU A 65 -5.19 1.92 20.05
C GLU A 65 -6.27 2.43 21.02
N LYS A 66 -7.45 2.78 20.49
CA LYS A 66 -8.59 3.24 21.30
C LYS A 66 -9.20 2.13 22.17
N ALA A 67 -9.07 0.87 21.77
CA ALA A 67 -9.57 -0.28 22.52
C ALA A 67 -8.62 -0.75 23.63
N ALA A 68 -7.35 -0.32 23.63
CA ALA A 68 -6.41 -0.63 24.69
C ALA A 68 -6.80 0.11 25.98
N PRO A 69 -6.96 -0.58 27.13
CA PRO A 69 -7.28 0.09 28.39
C PRO A 69 -6.16 1.08 28.74
N SER A 70 -6.55 2.28 29.17
CA SER A 70 -5.67 3.35 29.64
C SER A 70 -4.91 2.92 30.90
N HIS A 71 -3.88 2.08 30.76
CA HIS A 71 -3.00 1.67 31.85
C HIS A 71 -1.64 2.34 31.73
N ARG A 72 -1.63 3.68 31.68
CA ARG A 72 -0.51 4.56 32.05
C ARG A 72 -1.14 5.89 32.48
N ARG A 73 -0.99 6.45 33.68
CA ARG A 73 -0.07 6.24 34.80
C ARG A 73 -0.85 6.50 36.09
N LYS A 74 -0.85 5.54 37.03
CA LYS A 74 -1.01 5.83 38.45
C LYS A 74 0.10 5.08 39.18
N TYR A 75 1.26 5.71 39.29
CA TYR A 75 2.22 5.38 40.33
C TYR A 75 2.90 6.68 40.79
N ASN A 76 2.58 7.00 42.05
CA ASN A 76 3.13 7.93 43.03
C ASN A 76 3.26 9.41 42.64
#